data_AF-A0A850B509-F1
#
_entry.id   AF-A0A850B509-F1
#
_cell.length_a   1.000
_cell.length_b   1.000
_cell.length_c   1.000
_cell.angle_alpha   90.00
_cell.angle_beta   90.00
_cell.angle_gamma   90.00
#
_symmetry.space_group_name_H-M   'P 1'
#
loop_
_entity.id
_entity.type
_entity.pdbx_description
1 polymer ?
#
loop_
_entity_poly.entity_id
_entity_poly.type
_entity_poly.pdbx_seq_one_letter_code
_entity_poly.pdbx_strand_id
1 'polypeptide(L)'
;MFIATMSYELHPTTSSDARKLLRAELVGRRWNDRYDSAPLPSNTVWIKRTAGPGENTNHLHAACSSELLAAAAAVARRGLPIRVVRAWIHVSGAGTFGAALLPREPEAT
;
A
#
# COMPACT_ATOMS: atom_id res chain seq x y z
N MET A 1 -15.70 -0.47 9.86
CA MET A 1 -14.31 0.00 9.67
C MET A 1 -13.55 -1.08 8.92
N PHE A 2 -12.77 -0.70 7.92
CA PHE A 2 -11.96 -1.62 7.12
C PHE A 2 -10.49 -1.27 7.27
N ILE A 3 -9.67 -2.32 7.26
CA ILE A 3 -8.24 -2.20 7.06
C ILE A 3 -7.93 -2.77 5.68
N ALA A 4 -7.16 -2.03 4.89
CA ALA A 4 -6.69 -2.52 3.61
C ALA A 4 -5.17 -2.46 3.57
N THR A 5 -4.55 -3.56 3.16
CA THR A 5 -3.13 -3.63 2.83
C THR A 5 -3.01 -3.85 1.33
N MET A 6 -2.22 -3.01 0.67
CA MET A 6 -1.96 -3.09 -0.75
C MET A 6 -0.47 -3.30 -0.98
N SER A 7 -0.14 -4.42 -1.60
CA SER A 7 1.18 -4.74 -2.11
C SER A 7 1.16 -4.62 -3.63
N TYR A 8 2.18 -4.00 -4.23
CA TYR A 8 2.21 -3.80 -5.67
C TYR A 8 3.57 -4.13 -6.30
N GLU A 9 3.53 -4.51 -7.57
CA GLU A 9 4.70 -4.77 -8.38
C GLU A 9 4.87 -3.66 -9.41
N LEU A 10 6.08 -3.12 -9.52
CA LEU A 10 6.44 -2.16 -10.55
C LEU A 10 7.37 -2.82 -11.57
N HIS A 11 7.30 -2.35 -12.82
CA HIS A 11 8.17 -2.87 -13.87
C HIS A 11 9.65 -2.79 -13.46
N PRO A 12 10.50 -3.79 -13.79
CA PRO A 12 11.90 -3.84 -13.36
C PRO A 12 12.71 -2.59 -13.74
N THR A 13 12.38 -1.95 -14.87
CA THR A 13 13.06 -0.73 -15.33
C THR A 13 12.61 0.55 -14.59
N THR A 14 11.68 0.46 -13.64
CA THR A 14 11.26 1.61 -12.83
C THR A 14 12.41 2.06 -11.94
N SER A 15 12.84 3.32 -12.10
CA SER A 15 13.94 3.91 -11.33
C SER A 15 13.64 3.97 -9.83
N SER A 16 14.70 4.07 -9.03
CA SER A 16 14.60 4.27 -7.58
C SER A 16 13.85 5.55 -7.22
N ASP A 17 14.06 6.63 -7.98
CA ASP A 17 13.38 7.91 -7.75
C ASP A 17 11.88 7.83 -8.05
N ALA A 18 11.49 7.16 -9.14
CA ALA A 18 10.08 6.90 -9.45
C ALA A 18 9.41 6.06 -8.34
N ARG A 19 10.12 5.05 -7.79
CA ARG A 19 9.64 4.25 -6.65
C ARG A 19 9.41 5.11 -5.40
N LYS A 20 10.37 5.97 -5.05
CA LYS A 20 10.27 6.89 -3.90
C LYS A 20 9.12 7.88 -4.06
N LEU A 21 8.96 8.47 -5.25
CA LEU A 21 7.87 9.41 -5.50
C LEU A 21 6.52 8.72 -5.49
N LEU A 22 6.39 7.50 -6.04
CA LEU A 22 5.14 6.74 -5.92
C LEU A 22 4.77 6.51 -4.46
N ARG A 23 5.76 6.16 -3.62
CA ARG A 23 5.56 6.00 -2.18
C ARG A 23 5.06 7.30 -1.55
N ALA A 24 5.69 8.43 -1.87
CA ALA A 24 5.28 9.74 -1.36
C ALA A 24 3.86 10.14 -1.82
N GLU A 25 3.50 9.87 -3.09
CA GLU A 25 2.16 10.11 -3.62
C GLU A 25 1.10 9.27 -2.91
N LEU A 26 1.39 8.00 -2.61
CA LEU A 26 0.49 7.14 -1.83
C LEU A 26 0.35 7.66 -0.40
N VAL A 27 1.44 8.06 0.26
CA VAL A 27 1.40 8.64 1.62
C VAL A 27 0.59 9.93 1.64
N GLY A 28 0.75 10.80 0.63
CA GLY A 28 -0.08 11.99 0.46
C GLY A 28 -1.57 11.70 0.29
N ARG A 29 -1.93 10.48 -0.14
CA ARG A 29 -3.30 9.96 -0.25
C ARG A 29 -3.77 9.21 1.00
N ARG A 30 -3.10 9.42 2.15
CA ARG A 30 -3.42 8.84 3.47
C ARG A 30 -3.11 7.34 3.60
N TRP A 31 -2.36 6.78 2.66
CA TRP A 31 -1.76 5.46 2.88
C TRP A 31 -0.60 5.56 3.87
N ASN A 32 -0.40 4.51 4.63
CA ASN A 32 0.68 4.41 5.60
C ASN A 32 1.74 3.46 5.05
N ASP A 33 2.98 3.92 5.09
CA ASP A 33 4.15 3.15 4.71
C ASP A 33 4.81 2.42 5.89
N ARG A 34 4.26 2.63 7.09
CA ARG A 34 4.76 2.13 8.37
C ARG A 34 3.62 1.58 9.22
N TYR A 35 3.88 0.56 10.02
CA TYR A 35 2.99 0.07 11.08
C TYR A 35 3.75 0.15 12.41
N ASP A 36 3.18 0.78 13.43
CA ASP A 36 3.83 1.06 14.73
C ASP A 36 5.26 1.62 14.59
N SER A 37 5.41 2.63 13.72
CA SER A 37 6.69 3.28 13.36
C SER A 37 7.67 2.43 12.55
N ALA A 38 7.49 1.10 12.49
CA ALA A 38 8.31 0.20 11.68
C ALA A 38 7.92 0.28 10.20
N PRO A 39 8.89 0.30 9.26
CA PRO A 39 8.60 0.31 7.84
C PRO A 39 7.90 -0.99 7.41
N LEU A 40 6.88 -0.86 6.58
CA LEU A 40 6.34 -2.01 5.86
C LEU A 40 7.34 -2.49 4.78
N PRO A 41 7.21 -3.74 4.31
CA PRO A 41 7.95 -4.22 3.16
C PRO A 41 7.90 -3.27 1.96
N SER A 42 8.95 -3.30 1.15
CA SER A 42 9.02 -2.55 -0.09
C SER A 42 7.78 -2.78 -0.95
N ASN A 43 7.22 -1.69 -1.48
CA ASN A 43 5.99 -1.66 -2.27
C ASN A 43 4.71 -2.15 -1.54
N THR A 44 4.68 -2.09 -0.20
CA THR A 44 3.49 -2.42 0.59
C THR A 44 3.03 -1.23 1.42
N VAL A 45 1.78 -0.82 1.27
CA VAL A 45 1.13 0.24 2.07
C VAL A 45 -0.11 -0.31 2.76
N TRP A 46 -0.55 0.36 3.83
CA TRP A 46 -1.82 0.03 4.47
C TRP A 46 -2.64 1.27 4.84
N ILE A 47 -3.94 1.10 5.00
CA ILE A 47 -4.85 2.17 5.40
C ILE A 47 -5.94 1.65 6.34
N LYS A 48 -6.34 2.52 7.27
CA LYS A 48 -7.53 2.36 8.09
C LYS A 48 -8.60 3.32 7.57
N ARG A 49 -9.70 2.78 7.04
CA ARG A 49 -10.77 3.57 6.42
C ARG A 49 -12.13 3.22 7.01
N THR A 50 -12.95 4.25 7.25
CA THR A 50 -14.37 4.07 7.57
C THR A 50 -15.14 3.84 6.27
N ALA A 51 -15.96 2.80 6.24
CA ALA A 51 -16.84 2.51 5.12
C ALA A 51 -18.04 3.46 5.15
N GLY A 52 -18.43 3.97 3.98
CA GLY A 52 -19.71 4.64 3.81
C GLY A 52 -20.91 3.66 3.87
N PRO A 53 -22.14 4.17 3.99
CA PRO A 53 -23.35 3.34 3.87
C PRO A 53 -23.35 2.54 2.56
N GLY A 54 -23.51 1.22 2.64
CA GLY A 54 -23.54 0.33 1.47
C GLY A 54 -22.17 -0.01 0.86
N GLU A 55 -21.07 0.59 1.32
CA GLU A 55 -19.73 0.19 0.88
C GLU A 55 -19.38 -1.21 1.40
N ASN A 56 -18.85 -2.02 0.50
CA ASN A 56 -18.36 -3.37 0.78
C ASN A 56 -16.90 -3.52 0.31
N THR A 57 -16.33 -4.70 0.50
CA THR A 57 -14.92 -4.98 0.16
C THR A 57 -14.60 -4.77 -1.32
N ASN A 58 -15.55 -5.00 -2.24
CA ASN A 58 -15.34 -4.78 -3.68
C ASN A 58 -15.17 -3.29 -4.00
N HIS A 59 -15.95 -2.42 -3.36
CA HIS A 59 -15.81 -0.96 -3.50
C HIS A 59 -14.43 -0.50 -3.03
N LEU A 60 -13.95 -1.06 -1.91
CA LEU A 60 -12.61 -0.77 -1.40
C LEU A 60 -11.53 -1.26 -2.35
N HIS A 61 -11.67 -2.47 -2.89
CA HIS A 61 -10.71 -3.03 -3.83
C HIS A 61 -10.59 -2.16 -5.09
N ALA A 62 -11.73 -1.69 -5.62
CA ALA A 62 -11.76 -0.76 -6.75
C ALA A 62 -11.11 0.59 -6.43
N ALA A 63 -11.40 1.16 -5.25
CA ALA A 63 -10.80 2.41 -4.80
C ALA A 63 -9.27 2.30 -4.64
N CYS A 64 -8.77 1.22 -4.04
CA CYS A 64 -7.33 0.98 -3.87
C CYS A 64 -6.61 0.93 -5.22
N SER A 65 -7.15 0.18 -6.18
CA SER A 65 -6.59 0.11 -7.54
C SER A 65 -6.61 1.47 -8.24
N SER A 66 -7.72 2.21 -8.12
CA SER A 66 -7.85 3.55 -8.71
C SER A 66 -6.81 4.53 -8.13
N GLU A 67 -6.63 4.53 -6.82
CA GLU A 67 -5.66 5.40 -6.14
C GLU A 67 -4.22 5.05 -6.50
N LEU A 68 -3.87 3.76 -6.61
CA LEU A 68 -2.55 3.31 -7.04
C LEU A 68 -2.24 3.80 -8.46
N LEU A 69 -3.20 3.65 -9.38
CA LEU A 69 -3.05 4.12 -10.76
C LEU A 69 -2.96 5.64 -10.82
N ALA A 70 -3.75 6.36 -10.03
CA ALA A 70 -3.71 7.81 -9.95
C ALA A 70 -2.37 8.34 -9.39
N ALA A 71 -1.81 7.65 -8.39
CA ALA A 71 -0.48 7.95 -7.85
C ALA A 71 0.62 7.69 -8.89
N ALA A 72 0.57 6.55 -9.59
CA ALA A 72 1.51 6.26 -10.68
C ALA A 72 1.41 7.28 -11.82
N ALA A 73 0.20 7.70 -12.19
CA ALA A 73 -0.01 8.75 -13.18
C ALA A 73 0.55 10.11 -12.73
N ALA A 74 0.48 10.43 -11.43
CA ALA A 74 1.10 11.64 -10.89
C ALA A 74 2.62 11.62 -11.00
N VAL A 75 3.26 10.47 -10.74
CA VAL A 75 4.71 10.30 -10.95
C VAL A 75 5.06 10.41 -12.43
N ALA A 76 4.28 9.77 -13.32
CA ALA A 76 4.51 9.83 -14.76
C ALA A 76 4.43 11.27 -15.31
N ARG A 77 3.48 12.08 -14.82
CA ARG A 77 3.36 13.52 -15.18
C ARG A 77 4.57 14.35 -14.79
N ARG A 78 5.40 13.89 -13.84
CA ARG A 78 6.67 14.53 -13.46
C ARG A 78 7.84 14.10 -14.36
N GLY A 79 7.58 13.36 -15.45
CA GLY A 79 8.59 12.94 -16.42
C GLY A 79 9.34 11.66 -16.05
N LEU A 80 8.90 10.94 -15.01
CA LEU A 80 9.55 9.71 -14.57
C LEU A 80 8.78 8.48 -15.07
N PRO A 81 9.40 7.62 -15.92
CA PRO A 81 8.77 6.40 -16.39
C PRO A 81 8.41 5.48 -15.22
N ILE A 82 7.14 5.11 -15.13
CA ILE A 82 6.63 4.20 -14.11
C ILE A 82 5.51 3.34 -14.68
N ARG A 83 5.52 2.05 -14.36
CA ARG A 83 4.46 1.12 -14.74
C ARG A 83 4.18 0.16 -13.60
N VAL A 84 2.93 0.16 -13.14
CA VAL A 84 2.40 -0.85 -12.22
C VAL A 84 2.12 -2.10 -13.05
N VAL A 85 2.62 -3.25 -12.59
CA VAL A 85 2.47 -4.55 -13.27
C VAL A 85 1.31 -5.33 -12.66
N ARG A 86 1.27 -5.40 -11.33
CA ARG A 86 0.25 -6.11 -10.54
C ARG A 86 0.05 -5.40 -9.21
N ALA A 87 -1.11 -5.64 -8.60
CA ALA A 87 -1.40 -5.25 -7.23
C ALA A 87 -2.21 -6.34 -6.54
N TRP A 88 -1.92 -6.58 -5.27
CA TRP A 88 -2.63 -7.48 -4.38
C TRP A 88 -3.19 -6.65 -3.23
N ILE A 89 -4.51 -6.69 -3.07
CA ILE A 89 -5.21 -5.92 -2.04
C ILE A 89 -5.87 -6.93 -1.10
N HIS A 90 -5.47 -6.89 0.16
CA HIS A 90 -6.14 -7.61 1.22
C HIS A 90 -6.98 -6.62 2.02
N VAL A 91 -8.29 -6.85 2.07
CA VAL A 91 -9.21 -6.09 2.92
C VAL A 91 -9.65 -6.98 4.07
N SER A 92 -9.29 -6.59 5.30
CA SER A 92 -9.89 -7.19 6.49
C SER A 92 -11.08 -6.35 6.96
N GLY A 93 -12.24 -7.02 7.00
CA GLY A 93 -13.48 -6.50 7.55
C GLY A 93 -13.49 -6.49 9.08
N ALA A 94 -14.56 -5.93 9.64
CA ALA A 94 -14.84 -5.80 11.07
C ALA A 94 -14.20 -6.93 11.93
N GLY A 95 -13.21 -6.56 12.74
CA GLY A 95 -12.42 -7.50 13.54
C GLY A 95 -11.15 -6.84 14.08
N THR A 96 -10.38 -7.60 14.85
CA THR A 96 -9.06 -7.19 15.34
C THR A 96 -8.03 -7.28 14.22
N PHE A 97 -7.12 -6.31 14.17
CA PHE A 97 -6.00 -6.28 13.24
C PHE A 97 -4.73 -5.89 14.00
N GLY A 98 -3.58 -6.34 13.53
CA GLY A 98 -2.30 -5.86 14.00
C GLY A 98 -1.16 -6.80 13.68
N ALA A 99 0.05 -6.40 14.09
CA ALA A 99 1.22 -7.26 13.99
C ALA A 99 1.05 -8.49 14.89
N ALA A 100 1.41 -9.66 14.36
CA ALA A 100 1.56 -10.86 15.18
C ALA A 100 2.88 -10.80 15.95
N LEU A 101 2.87 -11.26 17.21
CA LEU A 101 4.10 -11.48 17.96
C LEU A 101 4.78 -12.73 17.38
N LEU A 102 5.93 -12.53 16.74
CA LEU A 102 6.78 -13.63 16.30
C LEU A 102 7.82 -13.94 17.40
N PRO A 103 8.22 -15.22 17.58
CA PRO A 103 9.34 -15.55 18.43
C PRO A 103 10.58 -14.79 17.97
N ARG A 104 11.36 -14.25 18.92
CA ARG A 104 12.69 -13.72 18.58
C ARG A 104 13.57 -14.89 18.13
N GLU A 105 14.29 -14.72 17.02
CA GLU A 105 15.33 -15.70 16.67
C GLU A 105 16.33 -15.80 17.83
N PRO A 106 16.79 -17.01 18.19
CA PRO A 106 17.85 -17.16 19.17
C PRO A 106 19.10 -16.41 18.65
N GLU A 107 19.73 -15.60 19.50
CA GLU A 107 21.01 -14.96 19.17
C GLU A 107 22.00 -16.07 18.77
N ALA A 108 22.55 -15.96 17.55
CA ALA A 108 23.59 -16.85 17.10
C ALA A 108 24.83 -16.64 17.98
N THR A 109 25.10 -17.63 18.85
CA THR A 109 26.36 -17.79 19.61
C THR A 109 27.56 -17.98 18.70
#